data_AF-A0A6G3LE52-F1
#
_entry.id   AF-A0A6G3LE52-F1
#
_cell.length_a   1.000
_cell.length_b   1.000
_cell.length_c   1.000
_cell.angle_alpha   90.00
_cell.angle_beta   90.00
_cell.angle_gamma   90.00
#
_symmetry.space_group_name_H-M   'P 1'
#
loop_
_entity.id
_entity.type
_entity.pdbx_description
1 polymer ?
#
loop_
_entity_poly.entity_id
_entity_poly.type
_entity_poly.pdbx_seq_one_letter_code
_entity_poly.pdbx_strand_id
1 'polypeptide(L)' 'WSTAPSSPQAYVVILKNVNYDSVLEFSEKAIVLINLGTANALPPYGKLSVEIRPPEGAPLTLERTMPPNLPKGAVSLG' A
#
# COMPACT_ATOMS: atom_id res chain seq x y z
N TRP A 1 -4.84 -3.53 -11.75
CA TRP A 1 -3.97 -4.25 -12.69
C TRP A 1 -4.80 -5.26 -13.48
N SER A 2 -4.56 -5.42 -14.78
CA SER A 2 -5.17 -6.49 -15.59
C SER A 2 -4.45 -7.84 -15.43
N THR A 3 -3.18 -7.83 -15.05
CA THR A 3 -2.35 -8.99 -14.69
C THR A 3 -1.47 -8.67 -13.48
N ALA A 4 -1.15 -9.66 -12.65
CA ALA A 4 -0.27 -9.44 -11.50
C ALA A 4 1.18 -9.13 -11.98
N PRO A 5 1.84 -8.09 -11.45
CA PRO A 5 3.19 -7.74 -11.85
C PRO A 5 4.21 -8.78 -11.35
N SER A 6 5.36 -8.87 -12.02
CA SER A 6 6.45 -9.76 -11.63
C SER A 6 7.32 -9.21 -10.49
N SER A 7 7.27 -7.89 -10.26
CA SER A 7 7.92 -7.18 -9.17
C SER A 7 6.93 -6.31 -8.40
N PRO A 8 7.24 -5.89 -7.16
CA PRO A 8 6.35 -5.03 -6.40
C PRO A 8 6.10 -3.69 -7.10
N GLN A 9 4.84 -3.26 -7.16
CA GLN A 9 4.43 -1.97 -7.72
C GLN A 9 3.51 -1.24 -6.73
N ALA A 10 3.65 0.09 -6.66
CA ALA A 10 2.83 0.93 -5.82
C ALA A 10 2.18 2.06 -6.62
N TYR A 11 0.94 2.41 -6.27
CA TYR A 11 0.20 3.54 -6.82
C TYR A 11 -0.43 4.33 -5.67
N VAL A 12 -0.47 5.65 -5.82
CA VAL A 12 -1.21 6.54 -4.92
C VAL A 12 -2.49 6.99 -5.63
N VAL A 13 -3.63 6.82 -4.97
CA VAL A 13 -4.94 7.24 -5.49
C VAL A 13 -5.54 8.26 -4.54
N ILE A 14 -5.74 9.48 -5.01
CA ILE A 14 -6.40 10.56 -4.25
C ILE A 14 -7.91 10.35 -4.33
N LEU A 15 -8.57 10.24 -3.17
CA LEU A 15 -9.99 9.88 -3.06
C LEU A 15 -10.95 11.04 -3.30
N LYS A 16 -10.51 12.25 -2.99
CA LYS A 16 -11.28 13.48 -3.17
C LYS A 16 -10.40 14.50 -3.85
N ASN A 17 -10.21 14.31 -5.15
CA ASN A 17 -9.41 15.20 -5.95
C ASN A 17 -10.27 16.42 -6.33
N VAL A 18 -9.87 17.61 -5.85
CA VAL A 18 -10.63 18.86 -6.06
C VAL A 18 -10.18 19.65 -7.30
N ASN A 19 -8.99 19.37 -7.83
CA ASN A 19 -8.34 20.16 -8.89
C ASN A 19 -7.75 19.31 -10.05
N TYR A 20 -7.95 17.99 -10.01
CA TYR A 20 -7.44 16.97 -10.92
C TYR A 20 -5.91 16.83 -10.98
N ASP A 21 -5.17 17.28 -9.96
CA ASP A 21 -3.72 17.11 -9.90
C ASP A 21 -3.30 15.86 -9.11
N SER A 22 -1.99 15.68 -8.93
CA SER A 22 -1.39 14.60 -8.15
C SER A 22 -0.77 15.09 -6.84
N VAL A 23 -1.09 16.31 -6.41
CA VAL A 23 -0.63 16.90 -5.16
C VAL A 23 -1.67 16.57 -4.09
N LEU A 24 -1.19 16.11 -2.93
CA LEU A 24 -2.07 15.84 -1.80
C LEU A 24 -2.14 17.08 -0.91
N GLU A 25 -3.28 17.76 -0.91
CA GLU A 25 -3.51 18.97 -0.14
C GLU A 25 -4.10 18.70 1.25
N PHE A 26 -4.13 19.75 2.09
CA PHE A 26 -4.73 19.65 3.41
C PHE A 26 -6.22 19.28 3.31
N SER A 27 -6.66 18.34 4.17
CA SER A 27 -8.00 17.74 4.15
C SER A 27 -8.31 16.78 2.99
N GLU A 28 -7.36 16.51 2.10
CA GLU A 28 -7.47 15.41 1.16
C GLU A 28 -7.04 14.08 1.78
N LYS A 29 -7.44 12.97 1.15
CA LYS A 29 -7.07 11.61 1.55
C LYS A 29 -6.63 10.83 0.33
N ALA A 30 -5.59 10.03 0.49
CA ALA A 30 -5.13 9.10 -0.53
C ALA A 30 -5.03 7.67 0.01
N ILE A 31 -5.16 6.71 -0.91
CA ILE A 31 -4.86 5.31 -0.66
C ILE A 31 -3.56 4.97 -1.40
N VAL A 32 -2.63 4.34 -0.70
CA VAL A 32 -1.47 3.70 -1.33
C VAL A 32 -1.81 2.24 -1.60
N LEU A 33 -1.90 1.87 -2.88
CA LEU A 33 -2.16 0.52 -3.34
C LEU A 33 -0.83 -0.13 -3.70
N ILE A 34 -0.45 -1.18 -2.97
CA ILE A 34 0.79 -1.93 -3.21
C ILE A 34 0.43 -3.34 -3.67
N ASN A 35 0.90 -3.72 -4.85
CA ASN A 35 0.85 -5.09 -5.33
C ASN A 35 2.25 -5.69 -5.22
N LEU A 36 2.40 -6.71 -4.38
CA LEU A 36 3.70 -7.37 -4.14
C LEU A 36 4.18 -8.22 -5.33
N GLY A 37 3.31 -8.42 -6.32
CA GLY A 37 3.57 -9.30 -7.45
C GLY A 37 3.53 -10.78 -7.07
N THR A 38 3.77 -11.66 -8.04
CA THR A 38 3.65 -13.11 -7.85
C THR A 38 4.83 -13.71 -7.08
N ALA A 39 6.01 -13.09 -7.13
CA ALA A 39 7.22 -13.59 -6.49
C ALA A 39 7.37 -13.21 -5.00
N ASN A 40 6.63 -12.21 -4.52
CA ASN A 40 6.75 -11.69 -3.14
C ASN A 40 5.47 -11.89 -2.34
N ALA A 41 4.73 -12.98 -2.61
CA ALA A 41 3.56 -13.34 -1.82
C ALA A 41 3.94 -13.54 -0.34
N LEU A 42 3.19 -12.92 0.57
CA LEU A 42 3.44 -13.02 2.00
C LEU A 42 2.86 -14.33 2.57
N PRO A 43 3.68 -15.21 3.16
CA PRO A 43 3.19 -16.41 3.82
C PRO A 43 2.53 -16.09 5.18
N PRO A 44 1.83 -17.04 5.81
CA PRO A 44 1.45 -16.94 7.22
C PRO A 44 2.62 -16.54 8.11
N TYR A 45 2.39 -15.64 9.06
CA TYR A 45 3.42 -15.02 9.92
C TYR A 45 4.49 -14.19 9.17
N GLY A 46 4.34 -13.99 7.86
CA GLY A 46 5.21 -13.13 7.08
C GLY A 46 5.20 -11.69 7.60
N LYS A 47 6.36 -11.05 7.59
CA LYS A 47 6.51 -9.65 7.98
C LYS A 47 6.49 -8.76 6.76
N LEU A 48 5.76 -7.66 6.85
CA LEU A 48 5.68 -6.60 5.85
C LEU A 48 6.17 -5.30 6.48
N SER A 49 7.16 -4.66 5.87
CA SER A 49 7.58 -3.31 6.21
C SER A 49 7.46 -2.45 4.94
N VAL A 50 6.78 -1.32 5.07
CA VAL A 50 6.55 -0.36 3.98
C VAL A 50 6.98 1.00 4.50
N GLU A 51 7.81 1.70 3.72
CA GLU A 51 8.23 3.06 4.02
C GLU A 51 7.82 3.98 2.88
N ILE A 52 7.06 5.01 3.21
CA ILE A 52 6.57 6.03 2.29
C ILE A 52 7.39 7.30 2.56
N ARG A 53 8.23 7.68 1.59
CA ARG A 53 9.06 8.88 1.68
C ARG A 53 8.50 9.98 0.77
N PRO A 54 7.87 11.03 1.31
CA PRO A 54 7.51 12.19 0.51
C PRO A 54 8.79 12.94 0.07
N PRO A 55 8.75 13.73 -1.03
CA PRO A 55 9.88 14.55 -1.46
C PRO A 55 10.37 15.52 -0.38
N GLU A 56 9.44 16.04 0.42
CA GLU A 56 9.71 16.89 1.57
C GLU A 56 8.91 16.40 2.80
N GLY A 57 9.52 16.50 3.99
CA GLY A 57 8.91 16.10 5.25
C GLY A 57 9.41 14.77 5.80
N ALA A 58 8.74 14.28 6.85
CA ALA A 58 9.12 13.05 7.55
C ALA A 58 8.56 11.80 6.82
N PRO A 59 9.31 10.69 6.80
CA PRO A 59 8.83 9.43 6.25
C PRO A 59 7.74 8.81 7.13
N LEU A 60 6.83 8.07 6.49
CA LEU A 60 5.85 7.22 7.17
C LEU A 60 6.27 5.76 7.02
N THR A 61 6.54 5.11 8.15
CA THR A 61 6.89 3.69 8.19
C THR A 61 5.74 2.87 8.77
N LEU A 62 5.38 1.79 8.08
CA LEU A 62 4.35 0.85 8.48
C LEU A 62 4.94 -0.55 8.57
N GLU A 63 4.80 -1.19 9.73
CA GLU A 63 5.21 -2.57 9.94
C GLU A 63 4.02 -3.41 10.35
N ARG A 64 3.81 -4.53 9.66
CA ARG A 64 2.69 -5.45 9.88
C ARG A 64 3.16 -6.89 9.79
N THR A 65 2.48 -7.77 10.51
CA THR A 65 2.73 -9.21 10.46
C THR A 65 1.44 -9.90 10.01
N MET A 66 1.56 -10.80 9.05
CA MET A 66 0.43 -11.58 8.55
C MET A 66 -0.08 -12.53 9.64
N PRO A 67 -1.40 -12.67 9.81
CA PRO A 67 -1.96 -13.63 10.74
C PRO A 67 -1.63 -15.07 10.33
N PRO A 68 -1.73 -16.03 11.26
CA PRO A 68 -1.52 -17.45 10.99
C PRO A 68 -2.49 -18.03 9.96
N ASN A 69 -3.73 -17.55 9.96
CA ASN A 69 -4.77 -18.04 9.07
C ASN A 69 -5.29 -16.88 8.23
N LEU A 70 -5.21 -17.05 6.91
CA LEU A 70 -5.66 -16.05 5.94
C LEU A 70 -7.07 -16.42 5.47
N PRO A 71 -8.10 -15.61 5.80
CA PRO A 71 -9.42 -15.83 5.25
C PRO A 71 -9.40 -15.61 3.73
N LYS A 72 -10.34 -16.22 3.01
CA LYS A 72 -10.55 -15.89 1.60
C LYS A 72 -11.01 -14.43 1.51
N GLY A 73 -10.28 -13.60 0.75
CA GLY A 73 -10.63 -12.20 0.54
C GLY A 73 -9.64 -11.24 1.21
N ALA A 74 -10.18 -10.19 1.83
CA ALA A 74 -9.38 -9.15 2.49
C ALA A 74 -9.26 -9.39 4.00
N VAL A 75 -8.09 -9.05 4.55
CA VAL A 75 -7.82 -9.06 6.00
C VAL A 75 -7.26 -7.71 6.41
N SER A 76 -7.76 -7.15 7.51
CA SER A 76 -7.16 -5.98 8.13
C SER A 76 -6.00 -6.41 9.02
N LEU A 77 -4.85 -5.74 8.89
CA LEU A 77 -3.65 -6.01 9.69
C LEU A 77 -3.47 -4.99 10.84
N GLY A 78 -4.41 -4.05 11.00
CA GLY A 78 -4.35 -2.97 11.98
C GLY A 78 -4.13 -1.60 11.35
#